data_AF-A0A2J7ZXL2-F1
#
_entry.id   AF-A0A2J7ZXL2-F1
#
_cell.length_a   1.000
_cell.length_b   1.000
_cell.length_c   1.000
_cell.angle_alpha   90.00
_cell.angle_beta   90.00
_cell.angle_gamma   90.00
#
_symmetry.space_group_name_H-M   'P 1'
#
loop_
_entity.id
_entity.type
_entity.pdbx_description
1 polymer ?
#
loop_
_entity_poly.entity_id
_entity_poly.type
_entity_poly.pdbx_seq_one_letter_code
_entity_poly.pdbx_strand_id
1 'polypeptide(L)'
;MNCLCPLPRPAVEDHNRRLRMLKYTPEHLHCIATVFGPLAPPNSGVAAVQRLDGQAARWRIAGTGVVTELDADVRVVKKLKLVGTPFKIHRHTAFVGGMFNSSLEVAKFEGAAVRTVSGIRGTIKKALRPVRRGGRR
;
A
#
# COMPACT_ATOMS: atom_id res chain seq x y z
N MET A 1 -22.64 17.81 18.86
CA MET A 1 -21.20 17.98 19.18
C MET A 1 -20.44 16.88 18.48
N ASN A 2 -19.98 17.15 17.25
CA ASN A 2 -19.33 16.14 16.42
C ASN A 2 -17.87 16.05 16.82
N CYS A 3 -17.54 15.13 17.73
CA CYS A 3 -16.15 14.71 17.93
C CYS A 3 -15.70 14.08 16.61
N LEU A 4 -14.95 14.82 15.81
CA LEU A 4 -14.21 14.29 14.67
C LEU A 4 -13.12 13.35 15.23
N CYS A 5 -13.49 12.09 15.49
CA CYS A 5 -12.52 11.07 15.87
C CYS A 5 -11.57 10.87 14.68
N PRO A 6 -10.27 11.17 14.83
CA PRO A 6 -9.35 11.07 13.71
C PRO A 6 -9.16 9.61 13.33
N LEU A 7 -9.22 9.30 12.03
CA LEU A 7 -9.08 7.95 11.52
C LEU A 7 -7.61 7.52 11.57
N PRO A 8 -7.22 6.56 12.44
CA PRO A 8 -5.84 6.10 12.50
C PRO A 8 -5.50 5.29 11.25
N ARG A 9 -4.29 5.52 10.71
CA ARG A 9 -3.72 4.67 9.65
C ARG A 9 -2.71 3.71 10.28
N PRO A 10 -3.06 2.42 10.47
CA PRO A 10 -2.13 1.44 11.00
C PRO A 10 -1.06 1.10 9.97
N ALA A 11 0.17 0.96 10.42
CA ALA A 11 1.35 0.62 9.66
C ALA A 11 2.25 -0.31 10.48
N VAL A 12 3.05 -1.09 9.77
CA VAL A 12 4.10 -1.93 10.37
C VAL A 12 5.40 -1.63 9.64
N GLU A 13 6.48 -1.59 10.39
CA GLU A 13 7.82 -1.43 9.85
C GLU A 13 8.26 -2.74 9.17
N ASP A 14 8.54 -2.68 7.87
CA ASP A 14 9.16 -3.79 7.14
C ASP A 14 10.68 -3.82 7.42
N HIS A 15 11.34 -4.95 7.15
CA HIS A 15 12.80 -5.14 7.29
C HIS A 15 13.66 -4.05 6.62
N ASN A 16 13.11 -3.34 5.62
CA ASN A 16 13.79 -2.23 4.94
C ASN A 16 13.54 -0.87 5.61
N ARG A 17 13.10 -0.83 6.88
CA ARG A 17 12.71 0.37 7.65
C ARG A 17 11.64 1.23 6.96
N ARG A 18 10.77 0.59 6.17
CA ARG A 18 9.67 1.26 5.47
C ARG A 18 8.38 1.01 6.23
N LEU A 19 7.62 2.07 6.49
CA LEU A 19 6.30 1.95 7.10
C LEU A 19 5.28 1.48 6.05
N ARG A 20 4.93 0.19 6.12
CA ARG A 20 3.91 -0.40 5.25
C ARG A 20 2.53 -0.27 5.89
N MET A 21 1.63 0.41 5.20
CA MET A 21 0.25 0.55 5.64
C MET A 21 -0.47 -0.80 5.69
N LEU A 22 -1.10 -1.10 6.82
CA LEU A 22 -2.02 -2.22 7.01
C LEU A 22 -3.46 -1.81 6.70
N LYS A 23 -4.33 -2.80 6.45
CA LYS A 23 -5.77 -2.56 6.33
C LYS A 23 -6.47 -2.63 7.68
N TYR A 24 -5.99 -3.50 8.55
CA TYR A 24 -6.53 -3.78 9.88
C TYR A 24 -5.38 -3.84 10.87
N THR A 25 -5.68 -3.51 12.13
CA THR A 25 -4.76 -3.75 13.24
C THR A 25 -4.62 -5.25 13.47
N PRO A 26 -3.39 -5.79 13.54
CA PRO A 26 -3.19 -7.21 13.80
C PRO A 26 -3.68 -7.58 15.20
N GLU A 27 -4.14 -8.82 15.37
CA GLU A 27 -4.54 -9.34 16.67
C GLU A 27 -3.31 -9.63 17.54
N HIS A 28 -3.34 -9.21 18.80
CA HIS A 28 -2.28 -9.46 19.80
C HIS A 28 -0.87 -8.96 19.43
N LEU A 29 -0.77 -7.97 18.54
CA LEU A 29 0.49 -7.37 18.13
C LEU A 29 0.41 -5.84 18.17
N HIS A 30 1.54 -5.21 18.52
CA HIS A 30 1.67 -3.77 18.42
C HIS A 30 1.87 -3.35 16.96
N CYS A 31 1.23 -2.25 16.58
CA CYS A 31 1.41 -1.62 15.29
C CYS A 31 1.56 -0.11 15.46
N ILE A 32 2.19 0.53 14.48
CA ILE A 32 2.38 1.97 14.45
C ILE A 32 1.10 2.57 13.87
N ALA A 33 0.47 3.51 14.55
CA ALA A 33 -0.71 4.19 14.04
C ALA A 33 -0.39 5.68 13.84
N THR A 34 -0.53 6.16 12.61
CA THR A 34 -0.40 7.58 12.31
C THR A 34 -1.77 8.23 12.42
N VAL A 35 -1.87 9.25 13.26
CA VAL A 35 -3.10 10.01 13.54
C VAL A 35 -2.80 11.49 13.35
N PHE A 36 -3.72 12.21 12.73
CA PHE A 36 -3.65 13.66 12.67
C PHE A 36 -4.41 14.24 13.87
N GLY A 37 -3.75 15.04 14.70
CA GLY A 37 -4.32 15.55 15.93
C GLY A 37 -3.34 16.44 16.71
N PRO A 38 -3.72 16.85 17.94
CA PRO A 38 -2.87 17.65 18.80
C PRO A 38 -1.59 16.87 19.18
N LEU A 39 -0.47 17.59 19.24
CA LEU A 39 0.83 17.03 19.57
C LEU A 39 0.89 16.71 21.07
N ALA A 40 1.26 15.47 21.39
CA ALA A 40 1.50 15.01 22.76
C ALA A 40 2.95 14.52 22.86
N PRO A 41 3.66 14.74 23.98
CA PRO A 41 5.07 14.39 24.09
C PRO A 41 5.28 12.87 23.88
N PRO A 42 6.44 12.46 23.33
CA PRO A 42 6.75 11.05 23.17
C PRO A 42 6.74 10.34 24.54
N ASN A 43 6.42 9.05 24.54
CA ASN A 43 6.17 8.20 25.70
C ASN A 43 4.91 8.55 26.51
N SER A 44 4.02 9.39 25.99
CA SER A 44 2.69 9.57 26.58
C SER A 44 1.77 8.37 26.29
N GLY A 45 1.05 7.90 27.29
CA GLY A 45 0.04 6.84 27.13
C GLY A 45 -1.20 7.35 26.39
N VAL A 46 -1.74 6.52 25.50
CA VAL A 46 -2.94 6.81 24.70
C VAL A 46 -3.93 5.65 24.82
N ALA A 47 -5.20 5.99 24.99
CA ALA A 47 -6.31 5.05 24.91
C ALA A 47 -7.30 5.48 23.82
N ALA A 48 -7.71 4.54 22.98
CA ALA A 48 -8.68 4.75 21.92
C ALA A 48 -10.00 4.08 22.27
N VAL A 49 -11.10 4.81 22.12
CA VAL A 49 -12.47 4.35 22.40
C VAL A 49 -13.27 4.47 21.11
N GLN A 50 -14.03 3.43 20.76
CA GLN A 50 -14.80 3.43 19.50
C GLN A 50 -16.10 4.22 19.60
N ARG A 51 -16.80 4.13 20.75
CA ARG A 51 -18.07 4.83 21.01
C ARG A 51 -18.13 5.28 22.47
N LEU A 52 -18.59 6.51 22.69
CA LEU A 52 -18.78 7.09 24.03
C LEU A 52 -20.22 6.96 24.55
N ASP A 53 -21.12 6.35 23.77
CA ASP A 53 -22.53 6.25 24.14
C ASP A 53 -22.76 5.33 25.35
N GLY A 54 -23.66 5.74 26.25
CA GLY A 54 -23.97 5.01 27.49
C GLY A 54 -24.65 3.66 27.30
N GLN A 55 -25.13 3.35 26.09
CA GLN A 55 -25.88 2.13 25.77
C GLN A 55 -25.01 0.87 25.58
N ALA A 56 -23.68 0.98 25.55
CA ALA A 56 -22.82 -0.18 25.37
C ALA A 56 -22.56 -0.90 26.71
N ALA A 57 -23.12 -2.11 26.86
CA ALA A 57 -22.92 -3.02 28.00
C ALA A 57 -21.61 -3.85 27.95
N ARG A 58 -20.73 -3.58 26.97
CA ARG A 58 -19.49 -4.32 26.71
C ARG A 58 -18.24 -3.45 26.89
N TRP A 59 -17.06 -4.09 26.91
CA TRP A 59 -15.75 -3.44 26.96
C TRP A 59 -15.63 -2.37 25.87
N ARG A 60 -15.19 -1.15 26.25
CA ARG A 60 -15.26 0.06 25.41
C ARG A 60 -13.91 0.50 24.83
N ILE A 61 -12.81 0.12 25.48
CA ILE A 61 -11.47 0.52 25.06
C ILE A 61 -11.07 -0.37 23.87
N ALA A 62 -10.98 0.23 22.68
CA ALA A 62 -10.67 -0.46 21.44
C ALA A 62 -9.16 -0.62 21.21
N GLY A 63 -8.35 0.23 21.82
CA GLY A 63 -6.89 0.16 21.70
C GLY A 63 -6.19 0.93 22.79
N THR A 64 -4.99 0.50 23.11
CA THR A 64 -4.05 1.18 24.01
C THR A 64 -2.70 1.28 23.32
N GLY A 65 -1.92 2.28 23.68
CA GLY A 65 -0.60 2.47 23.10
C GLY A 65 0.14 3.63 23.74
N VAL A 66 1.29 3.94 23.16
CA VAL A 66 2.13 5.07 23.54
C VAL A 66 2.45 5.90 22.31
N VAL A 67 2.64 7.20 22.50
CA VAL A 67 3.13 8.08 21.43
C VAL A 67 4.62 7.82 21.23
N THR A 68 5.01 7.34 20.06
CA THR A 68 6.43 7.09 19.75
C THR A 68 7.13 8.36 19.26
N GLU A 69 6.60 8.97 18.21
CA GLU A 69 7.24 10.08 17.49
C GLU A 69 6.19 11.12 17.06
N LEU A 70 6.66 12.36 16.89
CA LEU A 70 5.88 13.50 16.45
C LEU A 70 6.52 14.04 15.17
N ASP A 71 5.82 13.92 14.05
CA ASP A 71 6.30 14.44 12.77
C ASP A 71 5.12 15.01 11.97
N ALA A 72 5.41 16.05 11.18
CA ALA A 72 4.47 16.66 10.26
C ALA A 72 4.28 15.82 8.99
N ASP A 73 5.32 15.10 8.54
CA ASP A 73 5.26 14.25 7.34
C ASP A 73 5.71 12.81 7.62
N VAL A 74 4.75 11.92 7.81
CA VAL A 74 5.03 10.48 7.99
C VAL A 74 4.88 9.77 6.65
N ARG A 75 6.00 9.25 6.11
CA ARG A 75 6.03 8.53 4.82
C ARG A 75 5.51 7.09 4.94
N VAL A 76 4.19 6.96 4.96
CA VAL A 76 3.50 5.66 4.95
C VAL A 76 3.25 5.19 3.51
N VAL A 77 3.76 4.01 3.16
CA VAL A 77 3.62 3.44 1.81
C VAL A 77 2.64 2.27 1.75
N LYS A 78 1.89 2.17 0.64
CA LYS A 78 1.07 0.99 0.33
C LYS A 78 1.65 0.25 -0.87
N LYS A 79 1.64 -1.08 -0.79
CA LYS A 79 2.05 -1.93 -1.90
C LYS A 79 0.98 -1.94 -2.99
N LEU A 80 1.32 -1.42 -4.17
CA LEU A 80 0.54 -1.55 -5.40
C LEU A 80 1.13 -2.70 -6.24
N LYS A 81 0.26 -3.53 -6.83
CA LYS A 81 0.67 -4.56 -7.81
C LYS A 81 0.03 -4.21 -9.15
N LEU A 82 0.85 -4.01 -10.18
CA LEU A 82 0.38 -3.93 -11.56
C LEU A 82 0.28 -5.36 -12.10
N VAL A 83 -0.89 -5.73 -12.61
CA VAL A 83 -1.18 -7.07 -13.11
C VAL A 83 -1.39 -6.97 -14.61
N GLY A 84 -0.83 -7.92 -15.36
CA GLY A 84 -1.06 -8.05 -16.79
C GLY A 84 -1.10 -9.52 -17.18
N THR A 85 -1.63 -9.78 -18.37
CA THR A 85 -1.81 -11.12 -18.91
C THR A 85 -0.90 -11.32 -20.13
N PRO A 86 -0.12 -12.43 -20.20
CA PRO A 86 0.69 -12.72 -21.37
C PRO A 86 -0.21 -13.16 -22.54
N PHE A 87 0.04 -12.63 -23.73
CA PHE A 87 -0.71 -13.03 -24.94
C PHE A 87 0.13 -13.82 -25.95
N LYS A 88 1.45 -13.60 -25.99
CA LYS A 88 2.37 -14.33 -26.87
C LYS A 88 3.65 -14.67 -26.12
N ILE A 89 3.92 -15.97 -25.99
CA ILE A 89 5.01 -16.51 -25.18
C ILE A 89 6.04 -17.16 -26.10
N HIS A 90 7.31 -16.81 -25.91
CA HIS A 90 8.47 -17.46 -26.50
C HIS A 90 9.33 -18.05 -25.36
N ARG A 91 10.40 -18.79 -25.69
CA ARG A 91 11.23 -19.50 -24.71
C ARG A 91 11.66 -18.64 -23.49
N HIS A 92 12.19 -17.43 -23.73
CA HIS A 92 12.68 -16.55 -22.66
C HIS A 92 12.07 -15.13 -22.70
N THR A 93 11.06 -14.90 -23.54
CA THR A 93 10.42 -13.58 -23.70
C THR A 93 8.92 -13.74 -23.87
N ALA A 94 8.15 -12.97 -23.12
CA ALA A 94 6.69 -12.94 -23.24
C ALA A 94 6.23 -11.51 -23.52
N PHE A 95 5.22 -11.39 -24.37
CA PHE A 95 4.50 -10.14 -24.56
C PHE A 95 3.29 -10.10 -23.65
N VAL A 96 3.18 -9.03 -22.87
CA VAL A 96 2.18 -8.85 -21.81
C VAL A 96 1.23 -7.72 -22.21
N GLY A 97 -0.08 -8.00 -22.16
CA GLY A 97 -1.15 -7.04 -22.37
C GLY A 97 -1.87 -6.69 -21.07
N GLY A 98 -2.61 -5.59 -21.07
CA GLY A 98 -3.47 -5.18 -19.95
C GLY A 98 -2.75 -4.71 -18.68
N MET A 99 -1.41 -4.60 -18.70
CA MET A 99 -0.62 -4.09 -17.57
C MET A 99 -0.52 -2.57 -17.54
N PHE A 100 -0.49 -1.94 -18.72
CA PHE A 100 -0.35 -0.50 -18.93
C PHE A 100 -1.31 -0.05 -20.03
N ASN A 101 -1.72 1.22 -19.99
CA ASN A 101 -2.64 1.78 -20.97
C ASN A 101 -1.90 2.50 -22.10
N SER A 102 -0.74 3.09 -21.80
CA SER A 102 0.03 3.90 -22.75
C SER A 102 1.47 3.41 -22.93
N SER A 103 2.05 3.66 -24.11
CA SER A 103 3.47 3.38 -24.36
C SER A 103 4.41 4.23 -23.50
N LEU A 104 3.97 5.43 -23.10
CA LEU A 104 4.72 6.32 -22.21
C LEU A 104 4.82 5.77 -20.78
N GLU A 105 3.77 5.11 -20.28
CA GLU A 105 3.85 4.39 -19.00
C GLU A 105 4.86 3.26 -19.08
N VAL A 106 4.80 2.45 -20.14
CA VAL A 106 5.75 1.34 -20.31
C VAL A 106 7.19 1.85 -20.33
N ALA A 107 7.45 2.96 -21.04
CA ALA A 107 8.77 3.60 -21.09
C ALA A 107 9.29 4.01 -19.71
N LYS A 108 8.42 4.49 -18.80
CA LYS A 108 8.80 4.81 -17.41
C LYS A 108 9.16 3.56 -16.58
N PHE A 109 8.61 2.41 -16.94
CA PHE A 109 8.85 1.14 -16.25
C PHE A 109 9.80 0.21 -17.03
N GLU A 110 10.52 0.71 -18.04
CA GLU A 110 11.59 -0.05 -18.70
C GLU A 110 12.70 -0.38 -17.68
N GLY A 111 13.19 -1.62 -17.71
CA GLY A 111 14.15 -2.14 -16.73
C GLY A 111 13.55 -2.53 -15.37
N ALA A 112 12.26 -2.29 -15.14
CA ALA A 112 11.62 -2.70 -13.89
C ALA A 112 11.57 -4.22 -13.74
N ALA A 113 11.77 -4.70 -12.51
CA ALA A 113 11.68 -6.11 -12.17
C ALA A 113 10.21 -6.56 -12.11
N VAL A 114 9.89 -7.64 -12.81
CA VAL A 114 8.57 -8.27 -12.84
C VAL A 114 8.69 -9.70 -12.32
N ARG A 115 7.64 -10.18 -11.66
CA ARG A 115 7.56 -11.54 -11.18
C ARG A 115 6.20 -12.14 -11.53
N THR A 116 6.19 -13.34 -12.08
CA THR A 116 4.96 -14.10 -12.32
C THR A 116 4.46 -14.73 -11.01
N VAL A 117 3.21 -15.19 -11.00
CA VAL A 117 2.63 -15.92 -9.85
C VAL A 117 3.39 -17.23 -9.60
N SER A 118 3.92 -17.86 -10.65
CA SER A 118 4.80 -19.04 -10.58
C SER A 118 6.20 -18.76 -10.03
N GLY A 119 6.53 -17.50 -9.74
CA GLY A 119 7.79 -17.11 -9.13
C GLY A 119 8.93 -16.81 -10.11
N ILE A 120 8.70 -16.91 -11.43
CA ILE A 120 9.69 -16.57 -12.46
C ILE A 120 9.98 -15.07 -12.42
N ARG A 121 11.26 -14.72 -12.38
CA ARG A 121 11.75 -13.33 -12.40
C ARG A 121 12.02 -12.91 -13.83
N GLY A 122 11.67 -11.67 -14.17
CA GLY A 122 11.95 -11.07 -15.47
C GLY A 122 12.09 -9.56 -15.36
N THR A 123 12.44 -8.94 -16.47
CA THR A 123 12.57 -7.48 -16.59
C THR A 123 11.74 -6.97 -17.77
N ILE A 124 11.11 -5.80 -17.60
CA ILE A 124 10.42 -5.13 -18.70
C ILE A 124 11.48 -4.59 -19.66
N LYS A 125 11.41 -4.99 -20.93
CA LYS A 125 12.40 -4.58 -21.94
C LYS A 125 12.02 -3.31 -22.67
N LYS A 126 10.99 -3.35 -23.51
CA LYS A 126 10.56 -2.23 -24.35
C LYS A 126 9.05 -2.24 -24.56
N ALA A 127 8.50 -1.06 -24.80
CA ALA A 127 7.12 -0.92 -25.25
C ALA A 127 6.90 -1.57 -26.62
N LEU A 128 5.74 -2.21 -26.78
CA LEU A 128 5.27 -2.64 -28.10
C LEU A 128 4.92 -1.41 -28.92
N ARG A 129 5.41 -1.34 -30.16
CA ARG A 129 4.92 -0.34 -31.11
C ARG A 129 3.46 -0.66 -31.41
N PRO A 130 2.55 0.34 -31.46
CA PRO A 130 1.20 0.12 -31.93
C PRO A 130 1.32 -0.45 -33.35
N VAL A 131 0.82 -1.67 -33.53
CA VAL A 131 0.70 -2.25 -34.86
C VAL A 131 -0.30 -1.37 -35.59
N ARG A 132 0.16 -0.58 -36.56
CA ARG A 132 -0.72 0.08 -37.53
C ARG A 132 -1.50 -1.05 -38.22
N ARG A 133 -2.74 -1.31 -37.80
CA ARG A 133 -3.72 -2.06 -38.59
C ARG A 133 -4.03 -1.20 -39.81
N GLY A 134 -3.19 -1.29 -40.85
CA GLY A 134 -3.31 -0.47 -42.04
C GLY A 134 -2.12 -0.68 -42.98
N GLY A 135 -2.23 -1.70 -43.82
CA GLY A 135 -1.24 -2.03 -44.85
C GLY A 135 -1.45 -3.43 -45.40
N ARG A 136 -2.62 -3.69 -46.02
CA ARG A 136 -2.71 -4.72 -47.06
C ARG A 136 -1.84 -4.22 -48.22
N ARG A 137 -0.77 -4.94 -48.52
CA ARG A 137 -0.22 -5.23 -49.85
C ARG A 137 0.86 -6.29 -49.69
#